data_AF-A0A6P0STV7-F1
#
_entry.id   AF-A0A6P0STV7-F1
#
_cell.length_a   1.000
_cell.length_b   1.000
_cell.length_c   1.000
_cell.angle_alpha   90.00
_cell.angle_beta   90.00
_cell.angle_gamma   90.00
#
_symmetry.space_group_name_H-M   'P 1'
#
loop_
_entity.id
_entity.type
_entity.pdbx_description
1 polymer ?
#
loop_
_entity_poly.entity_id
_entity_poly.type
_entity_poly.pdbx_seq_one_letter_code
_entity_poly.pdbx_strand_id
1 'polypeptide(L)'
;MINNVKVIYHPLVQHKLSLMRQAGTSTAKFRKLLKEVGLLLAYEVTRDLPLKYEPINTPISPMLAPMLASEKKMVIVSIMRAGQGLLDGILELIPSSRVGHIGLYRDPHTFVPIEYYFKLPDDMTQRD
;
A
#
# COMPACT_ATOMS: atom_id res chain seq x y z
N MET A 1 -26.13 -0.44 -0.76
CA MET A 1 -25.07 -0.54 -1.79
C MET A 1 -23.73 -0.27 -1.10
N ILE A 2 -22.70 -1.06 -1.40
CA ILE A 2 -21.37 -0.91 -0.78
C ILE A 2 -20.73 0.37 -1.34
N ASN A 3 -20.85 1.49 -0.62
CA ASN A 3 -20.39 2.81 -1.06
C ASN A 3 -18.87 3.06 -0.82
N ASN A 4 -18.13 2.04 -0.38
CA ASN A 4 -16.72 2.16 0.03
C ASN A 4 -15.75 1.42 -0.91
N VAL A 5 -16.17 1.09 -2.14
CA VAL A 5 -15.32 0.40 -3.12
C VAL A 5 -14.95 1.36 -4.24
N LYS A 6 -13.66 1.65 -4.39
CA LYS A 6 -13.10 2.40 -5.52
C LYS A 6 -12.46 1.44 -6.51
N VAL A 7 -13.07 1.29 -7.69
CA VAL A 7 -12.49 0.49 -8.79
C VAL A 7 -11.55 1.36 -9.61
N ILE A 8 -10.30 0.92 -9.78
CA ILE A 8 -9.28 1.66 -10.51
C ILE A 8 -9.27 1.18 -11.97
N TYR A 9 -9.79 2.02 -12.87
CA TYR A 9 -9.90 1.74 -14.31
C TYR A 9 -8.68 2.17 -15.13
N HIS A 10 -7.55 2.48 -14.50
CA HIS A 10 -6.35 2.90 -15.22
C HIS A 10 -5.84 1.82 -16.20
N PRO A 11 -5.57 2.12 -17.48
CA PRO A 11 -5.19 1.12 -18.49
C PRO A 11 -3.99 0.25 -18.10
N LEU A 12 -2.97 0.84 -17.48
CA LEU A 12 -1.81 0.06 -17.00
C LEU A 12 -2.17 -0.92 -15.88
N VAL A 13 -3.11 -0.59 -15.00
CA VAL A 13 -3.56 -1.50 -13.94
C VAL A 13 -4.30 -2.68 -14.58
N GLN A 14 -5.23 -2.40 -15.50
CA GLN A 14 -5.98 -3.45 -16.21
C GLN A 14 -5.07 -4.37 -17.03
N HIS A 15 -4.10 -3.79 -17.75
CA HIS A 15 -3.12 -4.54 -18.53
C HIS A 15 -2.26 -5.45 -17.64
N LYS A 16 -1.68 -4.92 -16.56
CA LYS A 16 -0.84 -5.70 -15.63
C LYS A 16 -1.65 -6.78 -14.92
N LEU A 17 -2.87 -6.47 -14.48
CA LEU A 17 -3.78 -7.45 -13.89
C LEU A 17 -4.10 -8.58 -14.86
N SER A 18 -4.30 -8.28 -16.14
CA SER A 18 -4.53 -9.28 -17.19
C SER A 18 -3.32 -10.20 -17.34
N LEU A 19 -2.10 -9.64 -17.39
CA LEU A 19 -0.86 -10.43 -17.41
C LEU A 19 -0.69 -11.31 -16.16
N MET A 20 -1.04 -10.81 -14.97
CA MET A 20 -0.98 -11.60 -13.74
C MET A 20 -1.94 -12.78 -13.73
N ARG A 21 -3.10 -12.66 -14.41
CA ARG A 21 -4.11 -13.72 -14.51
C ARG A 21 -3.78 -14.79 -15.55
N GLN A 22 -2.85 -14.52 -16.48
CA GLN A 22 -2.44 -15.51 -17.47
C GLN A 22 -1.76 -16.71 -16.79
N ALA A 23 -2.28 -17.91 -17.03
CA ALA A 23 -1.77 -19.15 -16.42
C ALA A 23 -0.30 -19.45 -16.75
N GLY A 24 0.19 -18.99 -17.91
CA GLY A 24 1.59 -19.14 -18.32
C GLY A 24 2.56 -18.11 -17.73
N THR A 25 2.09 -17.17 -16.91
CA THR A 25 2.95 -16.15 -16.30
C THR A 25 3.87 -16.78 -15.27
N SER A 26 5.18 -16.65 -15.49
CA SER A 26 6.19 -17.18 -14.57
C SER A 26 6.13 -16.48 -13.21
N THR A 27 6.56 -17.18 -12.15
CA THR A 27 6.57 -16.63 -10.79
C THR A 27 7.40 -15.34 -10.68
N ALA A 28 8.51 -15.24 -11.41
CA ALA A 28 9.32 -14.02 -11.45
C ALA A 28 8.57 -12.83 -12.06
N LYS A 29 7.86 -13.06 -13.18
CA LYS A 29 7.05 -12.05 -13.85
C LYS A 29 5.84 -11.66 -12.97
N PHE A 30 5.18 -12.62 -12.34
CA PHE A 30 4.07 -12.35 -11.42
C PHE A 30 4.49 -11.44 -10.27
N ARG A 31 5.62 -11.73 -9.60
CA ARG A 31 6.14 -10.89 -8.51
C ARG A 31 6.45 -9.47 -8.97
N LYS A 32 7.07 -9.31 -10.14
CA LYS A 32 7.34 -7.99 -10.73
C LYS A 32 6.04 -7.22 -10.97
N LEU A 33 5.05 -7.85 -11.62
CA LEU A 33 3.76 -7.22 -11.89
C LEU A 33 3.00 -6.86 -10.60
N LEU A 34 3.06 -7.71 -9.58
CA LEU A 34 2.41 -7.46 -8.29
C LEU A 34 3.01 -6.21 -7.62
N LYS A 35 4.33 -6.05 -7.64
CA LYS A 35 5.01 -4.84 -7.16
C LYS A 35 4.56 -3.60 -7.93
N GLU A 36 4.55 -3.67 -9.26
CA GLU A 36 4.13 -2.56 -10.13
C GLU A 36 2.67 -2.16 -9.88
N VAL A 37 1.77 -3.13 -9.69
CA VAL A 37 0.38 -2.87 -9.32
C VAL A 37 0.31 -2.26 -7.92
N GLY A 38 1.09 -2.73 -6.95
CA GLY A 38 1.18 -2.16 -5.61
C GLY A 38 1.50 -0.66 -5.62
N LEU A 39 2.44 -0.23 -6.46
CA LEU A 39 2.78 1.19 -6.64
C LEU A 39 1.62 2.01 -7.20
N LEU A 40 0.92 1.49 -8.23
CA LEU A 40 -0.23 2.17 -8.83
C LEU A 40 -1.41 2.27 -7.85
N LEU A 41 -1.64 1.24 -7.05
CA LEU A 41 -2.66 1.25 -6.00
C LEU A 41 -2.29 2.22 -4.88
N ALA A 42 -1.01 2.27 -4.48
CA ALA A 42 -0.51 3.21 -3.48
C ALA A 42 -0.80 4.66 -3.90
N TYR A 43 -0.48 5.02 -5.14
CA TYR A 43 -0.75 6.34 -5.69
C TYR A 43 -2.24 6.72 -5.62
N GLU A 44 -3.13 5.77 -5.94
CA GLU A 44 -4.58 6.02 -5.91
C GLU A 44 -5.16 6.11 -4.51
N VAL A 45 -4.67 5.31 -3.55
CA VAL A 45 -5.18 5.31 -2.18
C VAL A 45 -4.69 6.51 -1.38
N THR A 46 -3.54 7.09 -1.74
CA THR A 46 -2.98 8.27 -1.08
C THR A 46 -3.41 9.60 -1.69
N ARG A 47 -4.37 9.57 -2.63
CA ARG A 47 -4.82 10.74 -3.40
C ARG A 47 -5.31 11.89 -2.53
N ASP A 48 -5.96 11.57 -1.41
CA ASP A 48 -6.62 12.53 -0.54
C ASP A 48 -5.82 12.82 0.75
N LEU A 49 -4.52 12.49 0.76
CA LEU A 49 -3.67 12.79 1.92
C LEU A 49 -3.61 14.31 2.16
N PRO A 50 -3.77 14.77 3.42
CA PRO A 50 -3.76 16.18 3.74
C PRO A 50 -2.38 16.80 3.53
N LEU A 51 -2.38 18.07 3.15
CA LEU A 51 -1.18 18.89 2.98
C LEU A 51 -1.14 20.00 4.02
N LYS A 52 0.06 20.34 4.46
CA LYS A 52 0.38 21.56 5.22
C LYS A 52 1.39 22.39 4.45
N TYR A 53 1.43 23.68 4.70
CA TYR A 53 2.41 24.57 4.08
C TYR A 53 3.55 24.86 5.04
N GLU A 54 4.78 24.61 4.61
CA GLU A 54 5.99 24.86 5.40
C GLU A 54 6.94 25.80 4.66
N PRO A 55 7.61 26.73 5.35
CA PRO A 55 8.60 27.59 4.74
C PRO A 55 9.86 26.79 4.38
N ILE A 56 10.27 26.86 3.12
CA ILE A 56 11.49 26.25 2.61
C ILE A 56 12.33 27.28 1.85
N ASN A 57 13.64 27.03 1.77
CA ASN A 57 14.54 27.79 0.91
C ASN A 57 14.83 27.00 -0.35
N THR A 58 14.46 27.55 -1.52
CA THR A 58 14.88 27.01 -2.82
C THR A 58 16.18 27.68 -3.26
N PRO A 59 16.89 27.15 -4.28
CA PRO A 59 18.07 27.83 -4.83
C PRO A 59 17.79 29.24 -5.38
N ILE A 60 16.53 29.60 -5.65
CA ILE A 60 16.14 30.90 -6.19
C ILE A 60 15.62 31.83 -5.09
N SER A 61 14.69 31.37 -4.25
CA SER A 61 14.08 32.18 -3.18
C SER A 61 13.36 31.36 -2.11
N PRO A 62 13.11 31.93 -0.92
CA PRO A 62 12.23 31.33 0.09
C PRO A 62 10.77 31.25 -0.41
N MET A 63 10.08 30.15 -0.10
CA MET A 63 8.65 30.00 -0.39
C MET A 63 7.95 29.10 0.63
N LEU A 64 6.61 29.18 0.69
CA LEU A 64 5.78 28.22 1.41
C LEU A 64 5.44 27.05 0.47
N ALA A 65 5.95 25.86 0.77
CA ALA A 65 5.74 24.66 -0.04
C ALA A 65 4.69 23.73 0.57
N PRO A 66 3.85 23.07 -0.25
CA PRO A 66 2.97 22.01 0.23
C PRO A 66 3.79 20.78 0.60
N MET A 67 3.64 20.33 1.84
CA MET A 67 4.25 19.14 2.42
C MET A 67 3.15 18.24 2.97
N LEU A 68 3.36 16.93 3.00
CA LEU A 68 2.39 16.02 3.64
C LEU A 68 2.17 16.42 5.10
N ALA A 69 0.91 16.61 5.49
CA ALA A 69 0.52 16.88 6.87
C ALA A 69 0.62 15.59 7.71
N SER A 70 1.86 15.16 7.97
CA SER A 70 2.16 13.96 8.76
C SER A 70 2.01 14.25 10.26
N GLU A 71 0.78 14.40 10.75
CA GLU A 71 0.52 14.41 12.20
C GLU A 71 0.61 13.00 12.79
N LYS A 72 0.35 11.96 11.99
CA LYS A 72 0.48 10.54 12.38
C LYS A 72 1.26 9.78 11.31
N LYS A 73 2.26 8.99 11.74
CA LYS A 73 3.05 8.15 10.83
C LYS A 73 2.17 7.07 10.22
N MET A 74 2.10 7.02 8.89
CA MET A 74 1.34 5.98 8.18
C MET A 74 1.88 4.60 8.54
N VAL A 75 0.98 3.63 8.67
CA VAL A 75 1.34 2.23 8.87
C VAL A 75 0.75 1.37 7.77
N ILE A 76 1.63 0.59 7.15
CA ILE A 76 1.26 -0.38 6.14
C ILE A 76 1.26 -1.74 6.83
N VAL A 77 0.13 -2.42 6.82
CA VAL A 77 -0.01 -3.74 7.42
C VAL A 77 -0.12 -4.78 6.31
N SER A 78 0.82 -5.73 6.29
CA SER A 78 0.83 -6.83 5.34
C SER A 78 0.23 -8.09 5.95
N ILE A 79 -0.76 -8.67 5.26
CA ILE A 79 -1.28 -10.00 5.59
C ILE A 79 -0.39 -11.04 4.91
N MET A 80 0.39 -11.74 5.72
CA MET A 80 1.32 -12.74 5.24
C MET A 80 0.59 -14.00 4.75
N ARG A 81 1.11 -14.72 3.75
CA ARG A 81 2.37 -14.44 3.02
C ARG A 81 2.18 -13.57 1.78
N ALA A 82 0.99 -13.61 1.18
CA ALA A 82 0.74 -13.01 -0.13
C ALA A 82 0.84 -11.48 -0.17
N GLY A 83 0.60 -10.80 0.96
CA GLY A 83 0.67 -9.35 1.07
C GLY A 83 2.05 -8.74 0.77
N GLN A 84 3.14 -9.50 0.91
CA GLN A 84 4.49 -8.94 0.75
C GLN A 84 4.79 -8.40 -0.65
N GLY A 85 4.24 -9.02 -1.69
CA GLY A 85 4.50 -8.52 -3.04
C GLY A 85 3.87 -7.14 -3.32
N LEU A 86 2.81 -6.77 -2.59
CA LEU A 86 2.21 -5.44 -2.67
C LEU A 86 2.95 -4.44 -1.77
N LEU A 87 3.35 -4.88 -0.57
CA LEU A 87 4.07 -4.06 0.40
C LEU A 87 5.31 -3.40 -0.23
N ASP A 88 6.10 -4.17 -0.98
CA ASP A 88 7.30 -3.66 -1.66
C ASP A 88 7.00 -2.51 -2.63
N GLY A 89 5.87 -2.56 -3.32
CA GLY A 89 5.44 -1.51 -4.24
C GLY A 89 4.95 -0.25 -3.54
N ILE A 90 4.26 -0.41 -2.40
CA ILE A 90 3.75 0.71 -1.60
C ILE A 90 4.91 1.44 -0.90
N LEU A 91 5.86 0.70 -0.34
CA LEU A 91 7.03 1.27 0.35
C LEU A 91 7.95 2.06 -0.58
N GLU A 92 7.94 1.77 -1.88
CA GLU A 92 8.67 2.57 -2.87
C GLU A 92 8.11 3.99 -2.99
N LEU A 93 6.79 4.17 -2.81
CA LEU A 93 6.14 5.49 -2.81
C LEU A 93 6.25 6.20 -1.46
N ILE A 94 6.14 5.45 -0.34
CA ILE A 94 6.09 6.03 1.00
C ILE A 94 7.05 5.29 1.96
N PRO A 95 8.38 5.49 1.79
CA PRO A 95 9.41 4.71 2.49
C PRO A 95 9.49 5.00 4.00
N SER A 96 8.95 6.13 4.45
CA SER A 96 8.94 6.52 5.87
C SER A 96 7.85 5.83 6.71
N SER A 97 6.98 5.05 6.07
CA SER A 97 5.89 4.32 6.74
C SER A 97 6.43 3.25 7.67
N ARG A 98 5.82 3.07 8.85
CA ARG A 98 6.12 1.88 9.66
C ARG A 98 5.36 0.67 9.10
N VAL A 99 5.90 -0.53 9.30
CA VAL A 99 5.32 -1.76 8.75
C VAL A 99 4.83 -2.67 9.86
N GLY A 100 3.58 -3.13 9.74
CA GLY A 100 3.00 -4.19 10.54
C GLY A 100 2.84 -5.47 9.73
N HIS A 101 2.88 -6.61 10.41
CA HIS A 101 2.68 -7.92 9.79
C HIS A 101 1.67 -8.73 10.59
N ILE A 102 0.71 -9.31 9.87
CA ILE A 102 -0.28 -10.23 10.44
C ILE A 102 -0.20 -11.53 9.63
N GLY A 103 0.04 -12.65 10.31
CA GLY A 103 0.05 -13.98 9.71
C GLY A 103 -1.31 -14.62 9.84
N LEU A 104 -2.02 -14.70 8.70
CA LEU A 104 -3.29 -15.39 8.57
C LEU A 104 -3.18 -16.41 7.44
N TYR A 105 -3.71 -17.60 7.62
CA TYR A 105 -4.03 -18.47 6.49
C TYR A 105 -5.48 -18.91 6.59
N ARG A 106 -6.08 -19.23 5.44
CA ARG A 106 -7.45 -19.71 5.39
C ARG A 106 -7.45 -21.23 5.47
N ASP A 107 -8.16 -21.79 6.45
CA ASP A 107 -8.34 -23.23 6.55
C ASP A 107 -9.04 -23.77 5.28
N PRO A 108 -8.53 -24.83 4.64
CA PRO A 108 -9.08 -25.31 3.37
C PRO A 108 -10.48 -25.93 3.46
N HIS A 109 -10.91 -26.38 4.65
CA HIS A 109 -12.16 -27.10 4.85
C HIS A 109 -13.26 -26.21 5.44
N THR A 110 -12.90 -25.38 6.41
CA THR A 110 -13.83 -24.48 7.11
C THR A 110 -13.89 -23.09 6.48
N PHE A 111 -12.89 -22.71 5.67
CA PHE A 111 -12.72 -21.37 5.08
C PHE A 111 -12.54 -20.23 6.10
N VAL A 112 -12.26 -20.56 7.36
CA VAL A 112 -12.04 -19.60 8.44
C VAL A 112 -10.58 -19.14 8.44
N PRO A 113 -10.29 -17.86 8.71
CA PRO A 113 -8.92 -17.39 8.92
C PRO A 113 -8.37 -17.92 10.25
N ILE A 114 -7.17 -18.48 10.21
CA ILE A 114 -6.40 -18.90 11.37
C ILE A 114 -5.22 -17.95 11.53
N GLU A 115 -5.16 -17.28 12.68
CA GLU A 115 -4.06 -16.39 13.06
C GLU A 115 -2.92 -17.18 13.68
N TYR A 116 -1.70 -16.91 13.21
CA TYR A 116 -0.48 -17.52 13.74
C TYR A 116 0.62 -16.50 14.06
N TYR A 117 0.42 -15.22 13.69
CA TYR A 117 1.39 -14.16 13.91
C TYR A 117 0.72 -12.79 13.96
N PHE A 118 1.10 -11.96 14.92
CA PHE A 118 0.63 -10.59 15.03
C PHE A 118 1.75 -9.69 15.55
N LYS A 119 2.18 -8.73 14.73
CA LYS A 119 3.15 -7.71 15.13
C LYS A 119 2.84 -6.38 14.44
N LEU A 120 2.42 -5.40 15.23
CA LEU A 120 2.20 -4.02 14.78
C LEU A 120 3.19 -3.08 15.46
N PRO A 121 3.47 -1.89 14.88
CA PRO A 121 4.28 -0.88 15.54
C PRO A 121 3.62 -0.35 16.82
N ASP A 122 4.41 -0.08 17.85
CA ASP A 122 3.93 0.56 19.08
C ASP A 122 3.32 1.95 18.76
N ASP A 123 2.24 2.32 19.46
CA ASP A 123 1.37 3.50 19.22
C ASP A 123 0.29 3.36 18.14
N MET A 124 -0.50 2.29 18.16
CA MET A 124 -1.73 2.18 17.33
C MET A 124 -2.97 2.83 17.98
N THR A 125 -2.93 3.14 19.28
CA THR A 125 -4.09 3.57 20.11
C THR A 125 -4.52 5.03 19.96
N GLN A 126 -3.78 5.89 19.26
CA GLN A 126 -4.15 7.30 19.05
C GLN A 126 -4.46 7.63 17.58
N ARG A 127 -5.06 6.69 16.82
CA ARG A 127 -5.19 6.80 15.36
C ARG A 127 -6.63 6.74 14.88
N ASP A 128 -7.44 7.67 15.39
CA ASP A 128 -8.70 8.08 14.77
C ASP A 128 -8.47 9.21 13.76
#